data_AF-A0A1X0E280-F1
#
_entry.id   AF-A0A1X0E280-F1
#
_cell.length_a   1.000
_cell.length_b   1.000
_cell.length_c   1.000
_cell.angle_alpha   90.00
_cell.angle_beta   90.00
_cell.angle_gamma   90.00
#
_symmetry.space_group_name_H-M   'P 1'
#
loop_
_entity.id
_entity.type
_entity.pdbx_description
1 polymer ?
#
loop_
_entity_poly.entity_id
_entity_poly.type
_entity_poly.pdbx_seq_one_letter_code
_entity_poly.pdbx_strand_id
1 'polypeptide(L)'
;MSGARSPRGYGEQVIAESTRRWNIGRDVTAAVLLCTAPALPWSLYFGVAVPGSDTRLLTLLAAATVLALGSVAATYAGPRALLGAHPDPTVIGRLRRWLVAPYLALVLGVVVVDVVQTIRFGGSSQPPGGVGPGAWLGVTGALLAGQPVLAGPVRFWKRGARVLGYAAIAGAAASVLFNLYWRVRYALPDTHSVGGFGKQHVAIIVTSLVYGAVAWFAVLTASRWILRRDKASQLGVVMLGGATLLAGALVWALPVGRVIDGFHGIAQNTSTAGVGFEGYLVWAAAAAIFAVAALRDASPTTWLGATRNALLLIIVWGLGSALMRINDLVVAAGLDLPRSPYDSAAMASFDVVTAVVAVWLWINLGNRSLPAPALWSVAAVLFGFTIARLVVGIGLAPRLADSQRDAALAHPVYGNGLAQQITSTFDVVLCGLALGALVVTIIAGRFALPADDRPKPGDPGSPHIFRSPNSTPLARTGGPKIYRGADDSPGAPAQDGSSRS
;
A
#
# COMPACT_ATOMS: atom_id res chain seq x y z
N MET A 1 -1.16 25.45 -54.15
CA MET A 1 -1.02 26.16 -52.85
C MET A 1 -0.83 25.14 -51.75
N SER A 2 0.42 24.83 -51.40
CA SER A 2 0.74 23.94 -50.28
C SER A 2 0.70 24.73 -48.98
N GLY A 3 -0.25 24.41 -48.10
CA GLY A 3 -0.29 24.97 -46.75
C GLY A 3 0.91 24.48 -45.95
N ALA A 4 1.92 25.35 -45.80
CA ALA A 4 3.04 25.13 -44.90
C ALA A 4 2.47 25.02 -43.46
N ARG A 5 2.57 23.82 -42.88
CA ARG A 5 2.26 23.61 -41.47
C ARG A 5 3.20 24.49 -40.64
N SER A 6 2.62 25.37 -39.84
CA SER A 6 3.33 26.11 -38.80
C SER A 6 4.16 25.14 -37.95
N PRO A 7 5.47 25.38 -37.73
CA PRO A 7 6.28 24.53 -36.87
C PRO A 7 5.70 24.57 -35.46
N ARG A 8 5.31 23.39 -34.94
CA ARG A 8 4.84 23.24 -33.56
C ARG A 8 5.87 23.84 -32.62
N GLY A 9 5.42 24.76 -31.74
CA GLY A 9 6.29 25.46 -30.80
C GLY A 9 7.09 24.48 -29.92
N TYR A 10 8.30 24.89 -29.53
CA TYR A 10 9.24 24.08 -28.74
C TYR A 10 8.58 23.41 -27.50
N GLY A 11 7.67 24.11 -26.82
CA GLY A 11 6.93 23.57 -25.67
C GLY A 11 6.01 22.38 -25.99
N GLU A 12 5.36 22.36 -27.16
CA GLU A 12 4.51 21.22 -27.56
C GLU A 12 5.34 19.97 -27.87
N GLN A 13 6.54 20.16 -28.42
CA GLN A 13 7.46 19.07 -28.73
C GLN A 13 8.00 18.41 -27.44
N VAL A 14 8.36 19.21 -26.44
CA VAL A 14 8.83 18.72 -25.13
C VAL A 14 7.72 17.96 -24.39
N ILE A 15 6.48 18.45 -24.41
CA ILE A 15 5.32 17.78 -23.78
C ILE A 15 5.01 16.45 -24.49
N ALA A 16 5.08 16.41 -25.81
CA ALA A 16 4.87 15.20 -26.61
C ALA A 16 5.93 14.13 -26.31
N GLU A 17 7.20 14.52 -26.25
CA GLU A 17 8.32 13.61 -25.96
C GLU A 17 8.28 13.08 -24.52
N SER A 18 8.00 13.93 -23.53
CA SER A 18 7.78 13.52 -22.13
C SER A 18 6.64 12.50 -22.02
N THR A 19 5.51 12.76 -22.70
CA THR A 19 4.36 11.85 -22.69
C THR A 19 4.69 10.51 -23.36
N ARG A 20 5.48 10.52 -24.44
CA ARG A 20 5.96 9.31 -25.11
C ARG A 20 6.82 8.44 -24.19
N ARG A 21 7.77 9.03 -23.46
CA ARG A 21 8.63 8.32 -22.49
C ARG A 21 7.83 7.62 -21.40
N TRP A 22 6.82 8.29 -20.84
CA TRP A 22 5.94 7.68 -19.83
C TRP A 22 5.11 6.51 -20.38
N ASN A 23 4.60 6.61 -21.61
CA ASN A 23 3.90 5.50 -22.25
C ASN A 23 4.83 4.29 -22.46
N ILE A 24 6.07 4.52 -22.91
CA ILE A 24 7.09 3.47 -23.08
C ILE A 24 7.41 2.82 -21.73
N GLY A 25 7.70 3.61 -20.70
CA GLY A 25 8.01 3.09 -19.37
C GLY A 25 6.87 2.23 -18.80
N ARG A 26 5.62 2.68 -18.95
CA ARG A 26 4.42 1.91 -18.56
C ARG A 26 4.34 0.60 -19.32
N ASP A 27 4.47 0.64 -20.64
CA ASP A 27 4.29 -0.51 -21.52
C ASP A 27 5.42 -1.56 -21.33
N VAL A 28 6.66 -1.13 -21.12
CA VAL A 28 7.79 -2.01 -20.76
C VAL A 28 7.53 -2.65 -19.39
N THR A 29 7.11 -1.86 -18.39
CA THR A 29 6.78 -2.39 -17.07
C THR A 29 5.66 -3.42 -17.16
N ALA A 30 4.62 -3.14 -17.95
CA ALA A 30 3.52 -4.06 -18.19
C ALA A 30 3.99 -5.39 -18.80
N ALA A 31 4.84 -5.33 -19.83
CA ALA A 31 5.39 -6.51 -20.49
C ALA A 31 6.26 -7.35 -19.54
N VAL A 32 7.14 -6.71 -18.77
CA VAL A 32 7.97 -7.42 -17.77
C VAL A 32 7.09 -8.14 -16.75
N LEU A 33 6.11 -7.44 -16.17
CA LEU A 33 5.20 -8.03 -15.19
C LEU A 33 4.41 -9.21 -15.77
N LEU A 34 3.86 -9.07 -16.98
CA LEU A 34 3.12 -10.13 -17.67
C LEU A 34 4.00 -11.34 -18.01
N CYS A 35 5.26 -11.14 -18.39
CA CYS A 35 6.18 -12.25 -18.67
C CYS A 35 6.63 -12.97 -17.39
N THR A 36 6.79 -12.25 -16.29
CA THR A 36 7.18 -12.83 -14.99
C THR A 36 6.02 -13.53 -14.26
N ALA A 37 4.77 -13.09 -14.49
CA ALA A 37 3.60 -13.57 -13.77
C ALA A 37 3.35 -15.10 -13.89
N PRO A 38 3.50 -15.75 -15.06
CA PRO A 38 3.35 -17.21 -15.17
C PRO A 38 4.40 -18.02 -14.42
N ALA A 39 5.60 -17.46 -14.21
CA ALA A 39 6.70 -18.13 -13.52
C ALA A 39 6.52 -18.17 -11.99
N LEU A 40 5.62 -17.33 -11.46
CA LEU A 40 5.26 -17.27 -10.06
C LEU A 40 3.98 -18.08 -9.80
N PRO A 41 3.77 -18.58 -8.57
CA PRO A 41 2.57 -19.33 -8.23
C PRO A 41 1.36 -18.39 -8.18
N TRP A 42 0.25 -18.85 -8.73
CA TRP A 42 -1.02 -18.11 -8.80
C TRP A 42 -1.95 -18.44 -7.64
N SER A 43 -1.81 -19.63 -7.07
CA SER A 43 -2.38 -20.06 -5.80
C SER A 43 -1.51 -21.19 -5.24
N LEU A 44 -1.84 -21.70 -4.05
CA LEU A 44 -1.22 -22.90 -3.50
C LEU A 44 -1.35 -24.15 -4.39
N TYR A 45 -2.38 -24.18 -5.23
CA TYR A 45 -2.74 -25.34 -6.05
C TYR A 45 -2.55 -25.13 -7.56
N PHE A 46 -2.14 -23.93 -7.98
CA PHE A 46 -2.02 -23.58 -9.39
C PHE A 46 -0.82 -22.65 -9.66
N GLY A 47 0.03 -23.06 -10.61
CA GLY A 47 1.15 -22.26 -11.12
C GLY A 47 2.19 -23.13 -11.82
N VAL A 48 3.03 -22.54 -12.68
CA VAL A 48 4.05 -23.31 -13.43
C VAL A 48 5.01 -24.05 -12.49
N ALA A 49 5.35 -23.44 -11.36
CA ALA A 49 6.22 -24.02 -10.34
C ALA A 49 5.47 -24.86 -9.27
N VAL A 50 4.16 -25.06 -9.43
CA VAL A 50 3.31 -25.82 -8.50
C VAL A 50 3.08 -27.23 -9.05
N PRO A 51 3.54 -28.30 -8.36
CA PRO A 51 3.32 -29.67 -8.79
C PRO A 51 1.84 -30.02 -8.94
N GLY A 52 1.48 -30.79 -9.97
CA GLY A 52 0.09 -31.21 -10.21
C GLY A 52 -0.83 -30.16 -10.83
N SER A 53 -0.28 -29.02 -11.28
CA SER A 53 -1.07 -27.98 -11.96
C SER A 53 -1.72 -28.47 -13.26
N ASP A 54 -2.99 -28.15 -13.45
CA ASP A 54 -3.75 -28.51 -14.66
C ASP A 54 -3.17 -27.82 -15.91
N THR A 55 -2.70 -28.62 -16.86
CA THR A 55 -2.13 -28.17 -18.14
C THR A 55 -3.10 -27.31 -18.95
N ARG A 56 -4.42 -27.56 -18.85
CA ARG A 56 -5.45 -26.76 -19.55
C ARG A 56 -5.49 -25.34 -19.01
N LEU A 57 -5.47 -25.19 -17.68
CA LEU A 57 -5.44 -23.88 -17.02
C LEU A 57 -4.12 -23.14 -17.31
N LEU A 58 -2.99 -23.84 -17.36
CA LEU A 58 -1.71 -23.26 -17.77
C LEU A 58 -1.74 -22.78 -19.23
N THR A 59 -2.38 -23.52 -20.12
CA THR A 59 -2.56 -23.13 -21.53
C THR A 59 -3.46 -21.90 -21.66
N LEU A 60 -4.55 -21.85 -20.90
CA LEU A 60 -5.43 -20.68 -20.83
C LEU A 60 -4.70 -19.44 -20.30
N LEU A 61 -3.87 -19.62 -19.25
CA LEU A 61 -3.03 -18.56 -18.72
C LEU A 61 -2.03 -18.06 -19.77
N ALA A 62 -1.35 -18.96 -20.47
CA ALA A 62 -0.41 -18.59 -21.54
C ALA A 62 -1.12 -17.81 -22.66
N ALA A 63 -2.28 -18.29 -23.12
CA ALA A 63 -3.08 -17.62 -24.15
C ALA A 63 -3.53 -16.22 -23.70
N ALA A 64 -4.04 -16.09 -22.47
CA ALA A 64 -4.43 -14.80 -21.90
C ALA A 64 -3.22 -13.85 -21.78
N THR A 65 -2.05 -14.37 -21.40
CA THR A 65 -0.80 -13.60 -21.30
C THR A 65 -0.37 -13.07 -22.67
N VAL A 66 -0.42 -13.90 -23.71
CA VAL A 66 -0.10 -13.50 -25.09
C VAL A 66 -1.07 -12.42 -25.58
N LEU A 67 -2.37 -12.53 -25.31
CA LEU A 67 -3.34 -11.49 -25.65
C LEU A 67 -3.03 -10.17 -24.92
N ALA A 68 -2.72 -10.23 -23.63
CA ALA A 68 -2.35 -9.06 -22.84
C ALA A 68 -1.06 -8.40 -23.37
N LEU A 69 -0.04 -9.18 -23.76
CA LEU A 69 1.17 -8.67 -24.42
C LEU A 69 0.86 -8.07 -25.80
N GLY A 70 -0.07 -8.67 -26.55
CA GLY A 70 -0.59 -8.13 -27.80
C GLY A 70 -1.18 -6.73 -27.65
N SER A 71 -1.76 -6.39 -26.48
CA SER A 71 -2.24 -5.04 -26.19
C SER A 71 -1.12 -4.00 -26.13
N VAL A 72 0.07 -4.39 -25.65
CA VAL A 72 1.27 -3.55 -25.68
C VAL A 72 1.73 -3.37 -27.12
N ALA A 73 1.86 -4.47 -27.86
CA ALA A 73 2.27 -4.46 -29.26
C ALA A 73 1.36 -3.60 -30.15
N ALA A 74 0.04 -3.59 -29.90
CA ALA A 74 -0.95 -2.77 -30.61
C ALA A 74 -0.66 -1.25 -30.54
N THR A 75 0.18 -0.81 -29.61
CA THR A 75 0.59 0.60 -29.46
C THR A 75 1.78 0.95 -30.35
N TYR A 76 2.63 -0.03 -30.65
CA TYR A 76 3.89 0.14 -31.41
C TYR A 76 3.83 -0.44 -32.82
N ALA A 77 2.85 -1.29 -33.10
CA ALA A 77 2.50 -1.78 -34.43
C ALA A 77 1.89 -0.65 -35.30
N GLY A 78 2.63 0.46 -35.43
CA GLY A 78 2.58 1.49 -36.45
C GLY A 78 1.30 2.34 -36.60
N PRO A 79 1.42 3.61 -37.02
CA PRO A 79 0.30 4.35 -37.61
C PRO A 79 -0.27 3.78 -38.93
N ARG A 80 0.16 2.61 -39.44
CA ARG A 80 -0.20 2.02 -40.75
C ARG A 80 0.07 0.51 -40.70
N ALA A 81 -0.88 -0.37 -40.98
CA ALA A 81 -0.82 -1.12 -42.25
C ALA A 81 -2.19 -1.55 -42.80
N LEU A 82 -3.32 -1.34 -42.09
CA LEU A 82 -4.63 -1.82 -42.57
C LEU A 82 -5.76 -0.76 -42.61
N LEU A 83 -5.69 0.40 -41.94
CA LEU A 83 -6.87 1.27 -41.75
C LEU A 83 -6.65 2.82 -41.77
N GLY A 84 -5.65 3.34 -42.49
CA GLY A 84 -5.63 4.77 -42.88
C GLY A 84 -4.87 5.75 -41.96
N ALA A 85 -4.76 7.00 -42.42
CA ALA A 85 -3.67 7.92 -42.10
C ALA A 85 -3.65 8.50 -40.67
N HIS A 86 -4.75 8.48 -39.91
CA HIS A 86 -4.84 9.06 -38.55
C HIS A 86 -5.64 8.11 -37.64
N PRO A 87 -5.00 7.20 -36.90
CA PRO A 87 -5.72 6.28 -36.03
C PRO A 87 -6.34 7.02 -34.84
N ASP A 88 -7.64 6.78 -34.62
CA ASP A 88 -8.38 7.31 -33.48
C ASP A 88 -7.85 6.67 -32.17
N PRO A 89 -7.30 7.46 -31.22
CA PRO A 89 -6.79 6.95 -29.95
C PRO A 89 -7.85 6.21 -29.12
N THR A 90 -9.14 6.47 -29.36
CA THR A 90 -10.24 5.76 -28.68
C THR A 90 -10.40 4.32 -29.16
N VAL A 91 -10.09 4.04 -30.44
CA VAL A 91 -10.16 2.69 -31.02
C VAL A 91 -9.02 1.83 -30.48
N ILE A 92 -7.81 2.38 -30.44
CA ILE A 92 -6.64 1.71 -29.84
C ILE A 92 -6.89 1.44 -28.35
N GLY A 93 -7.41 2.41 -27.61
CA GLY A 93 -7.77 2.23 -26.20
C GLY A 93 -8.91 1.22 -25.96
N ARG A 94 -9.80 0.99 -26.94
CA ARG A 94 -10.80 -0.08 -26.90
C ARG A 94 -10.16 -1.44 -27.15
N LEU A 95 -9.34 -1.56 -28.19
CA LEU A 95 -8.64 -2.79 -28.54
C LEU A 95 -7.75 -3.28 -27.40
N ARG A 96 -6.96 -2.38 -26.79
CA ARG A 96 -6.11 -2.71 -25.63
C ARG A 96 -6.91 -3.31 -24.47
N ARG A 97 -8.10 -2.76 -24.19
CA ARG A 97 -8.99 -3.28 -23.14
C ARG A 97 -9.55 -4.66 -23.47
N TRP A 98 -9.98 -4.88 -24.71
CA TRP A 98 -10.50 -6.18 -25.15
C TRP A 98 -9.44 -7.27 -25.09
N LEU A 99 -8.21 -6.96 -25.49
CA LEU A 99 -7.09 -7.90 -25.44
C LEU A 99 -6.67 -8.27 -24.01
N VAL A 100 -6.86 -7.36 -23.05
CA VAL A 100 -6.55 -7.59 -21.63
C VAL A 100 -7.69 -8.26 -20.86
N ALA A 101 -8.94 -8.13 -21.33
CA ALA A 101 -10.13 -8.64 -20.63
C ALA A 101 -10.06 -10.15 -20.28
N PRO A 102 -9.58 -11.05 -21.15
CA PRO A 102 -9.43 -12.47 -20.81
C PRO A 102 -8.51 -12.70 -19.61
N TYR A 103 -7.42 -11.93 -19.51
CA TYR A 103 -6.49 -12.03 -18.39
C TYR A 103 -7.16 -11.60 -17.07
N LEU A 104 -7.90 -10.49 -17.09
CA LEU A 104 -8.62 -10.01 -15.90
C LEU A 104 -9.74 -10.98 -15.50
N ALA A 105 -10.39 -11.63 -16.46
CA ALA A 105 -11.38 -12.67 -16.20
C ALA A 105 -10.75 -13.92 -15.54
N LEU A 106 -9.55 -14.32 -15.98
CA LEU A 106 -8.81 -15.42 -15.35
C LEU A 106 -8.46 -15.10 -13.88
N VAL A 107 -7.93 -13.89 -13.62
CA VAL A 107 -7.65 -13.43 -12.25
C VAL A 107 -8.92 -13.43 -11.39
N LEU A 108 -10.04 -12.92 -11.92
CA LEU A 108 -11.32 -12.97 -11.22
C LEU A 108 -11.78 -14.40 -10.94
N GLY A 109 -11.56 -15.33 -11.88
CA GLY A 109 -11.83 -16.75 -11.69
C GLY A 109 -11.05 -17.34 -10.52
N VAL A 110 -9.76 -17.02 -10.39
CA VAL A 110 -8.93 -17.46 -9.25
C VAL A 110 -9.47 -16.91 -7.93
N VAL A 111 -9.84 -15.62 -7.88
CA VAL A 111 -10.46 -15.01 -6.69
C VAL A 111 -11.77 -15.70 -6.32
N VAL A 112 -12.64 -15.99 -7.30
CA VAL A 112 -13.92 -16.67 -7.04
C VAL A 112 -13.69 -18.09 -6.52
N VAL A 113 -12.73 -18.82 -7.11
CA VAL A 113 -12.36 -20.15 -6.64
C VAL A 113 -11.83 -20.07 -5.21
N ASP A 114 -10.96 -19.11 -4.90
CA ASP A 114 -10.46 -18.91 -3.53
C ASP A 114 -11.60 -18.65 -2.55
N VAL A 115 -12.50 -17.70 -2.83
CA VAL A 115 -13.64 -17.40 -1.95
C VAL A 115 -14.49 -18.65 -1.70
N VAL A 116 -14.76 -19.44 -2.75
CA VAL A 116 -15.54 -20.68 -2.63
C VAL A 116 -14.80 -21.73 -1.81
N GLN A 117 -13.50 -21.94 -2.06
CA GLN A 117 -12.67 -22.88 -1.29
C GLN A 117 -12.60 -22.47 0.17
N THR A 118 -12.39 -21.19 0.42
CA THR A 118 -12.32 -20.58 1.75
C THR A 118 -13.61 -20.76 2.56
N ILE A 119 -14.78 -20.63 1.93
CA ILE A 119 -16.06 -20.91 2.59
C ILE A 119 -16.26 -22.41 2.81
N ARG A 120 -15.91 -23.25 1.83
CA ARG A 120 -16.12 -24.71 1.90
C ARG A 120 -15.20 -25.41 2.90
N PHE A 121 -13.95 -24.99 2.96
CA PHE A 121 -12.91 -25.57 3.80
C PHE A 121 -12.73 -24.82 5.12
N GLY A 122 -13.54 -23.78 5.37
CA GLY A 122 -13.49 -22.99 6.60
C GLY A 122 -13.60 -23.89 7.84
N GLY A 123 -12.63 -23.77 8.75
CA GLY A 123 -12.58 -24.60 9.95
C GLY A 123 -11.96 -26.00 9.78
N SER A 124 -11.57 -26.39 8.57
CA SER A 124 -10.78 -27.61 8.33
C SER A 124 -9.27 -27.35 8.47
N SER A 125 -8.46 -28.41 8.36
CA SER A 125 -7.00 -28.31 8.30
C SER A 125 -6.46 -28.06 6.89
N GLN A 126 -7.31 -28.08 5.86
CA GLN A 126 -6.90 -27.84 4.48
C GLN A 126 -6.89 -26.34 4.20
N PRO A 127 -5.71 -25.72 3.96
CA PRO A 127 -5.66 -24.30 3.64
C PRO A 127 -6.37 -24.02 2.31
N PRO A 128 -7.09 -22.89 2.19
CA PRO A 128 -7.62 -22.46 0.90
C PRO A 128 -6.48 -22.17 -0.09
N GLY A 129 -6.82 -21.93 -1.36
CA GLY A 129 -5.78 -21.73 -2.38
C GLY A 129 -5.02 -20.42 -2.22
N GLY A 130 -5.71 -19.36 -1.79
CA GLY A 130 -5.22 -17.99 -1.82
C GLY A 130 -4.97 -17.47 -3.24
N VAL A 131 -4.82 -16.15 -3.36
CA VAL A 131 -4.35 -15.49 -4.58
C VAL A 131 -2.88 -15.17 -4.43
N GLY A 132 -2.03 -15.90 -5.16
CA GLY A 132 -0.58 -15.80 -5.12
C GLY A 132 0.03 -14.65 -5.94
N PRO A 133 1.36 -14.44 -5.80
CA PRO A 133 2.08 -13.34 -6.43
C PRO A 133 2.03 -13.35 -7.97
N GLY A 134 1.89 -14.50 -8.62
CA GLY A 134 1.69 -14.57 -10.07
C GLY A 134 0.45 -13.82 -10.54
N ALA A 135 -0.65 -13.94 -9.80
CA ALA A 135 -1.88 -13.20 -10.09
C ALA A 135 -1.73 -11.70 -9.80
N TRP A 136 -0.95 -11.32 -8.77
CA TRP A 136 -0.68 -9.91 -8.45
C TRP A 136 0.13 -9.21 -9.54
N LEU A 137 1.25 -9.80 -9.94
CA LEU A 137 2.08 -9.28 -11.04
C LEU A 137 1.26 -9.26 -12.34
N GLY A 138 0.51 -10.33 -12.58
CA GLY A 138 -0.36 -10.47 -13.73
C GLY A 138 -1.40 -9.36 -13.84
N VAL A 139 -2.19 -9.13 -12.78
CA VAL A 139 -3.24 -8.11 -12.79
C VAL A 139 -2.64 -6.71 -12.94
N THR A 140 -1.51 -6.43 -12.30
CA THR A 140 -0.82 -5.13 -12.45
C THR A 140 -0.35 -4.95 -13.89
N GLY A 141 0.34 -5.93 -14.47
CA GLY A 141 0.81 -5.89 -15.85
C GLY A 141 -0.33 -5.74 -16.85
N ALA A 142 -1.40 -6.52 -16.69
CA ALA A 142 -2.62 -6.46 -17.47
C ALA A 142 -3.26 -5.06 -17.42
N LEU A 143 -3.45 -4.49 -16.23
CA LEU A 143 -4.06 -3.17 -16.07
C LEU A 143 -3.18 -2.05 -16.67
N LEU A 144 -1.86 -2.11 -16.50
CA LEU A 144 -0.93 -1.18 -17.15
C LEU A 144 -1.00 -1.31 -18.68
N ALA A 145 -1.06 -2.52 -19.21
CA ALA A 145 -1.18 -2.79 -20.64
C ALA A 145 -2.54 -2.33 -21.21
N GLY A 146 -3.62 -2.43 -20.43
CA GLY A 146 -4.97 -2.04 -20.83
C GLY A 146 -5.24 -0.54 -20.78
N GLN A 147 -4.40 0.25 -20.10
CA GLN A 147 -4.59 1.69 -19.96
C GLN A 147 -4.55 2.41 -21.32
N PRO A 148 -5.39 3.45 -21.52
CA PRO A 148 -5.30 4.28 -22.71
C PRO A 148 -3.93 4.97 -22.75
N VAL A 149 -3.41 5.22 -23.95
CA VAL A 149 -2.29 6.14 -24.16
C VAL A 149 -2.68 7.49 -23.51
N LEU A 150 -1.74 8.17 -22.84
CA LEU A 150 -1.90 9.29 -21.89
C LEU A 150 -2.70 10.56 -22.35
N ALA A 151 -3.58 10.45 -23.34
CA ALA A 151 -4.58 11.43 -23.78
C ALA A 151 -6.05 10.91 -23.72
N GLY A 152 -6.29 9.70 -23.19
CA GLY A 152 -7.62 9.07 -23.15
C GLY A 152 -8.45 9.30 -21.87
N PRO A 153 -9.74 8.91 -21.87
CA PRO A 153 -10.66 9.18 -20.76
C PRO A 153 -10.30 8.42 -19.47
N VAL A 154 -9.92 9.16 -18.42
CA VAL A 154 -9.52 8.64 -17.09
C VAL A 154 -10.69 8.24 -16.16
N ARG A 155 -11.95 8.52 -16.54
CA ARG A 155 -13.11 8.35 -15.65
C ARG A 155 -13.43 6.88 -15.32
N PHE A 156 -13.26 5.98 -16.28
CA PHE A 156 -13.52 4.54 -16.12
C PHE A 156 -12.56 3.93 -15.08
N TRP A 157 -11.27 4.18 -15.22
CA TRP A 157 -10.21 3.68 -14.34
C TRP A 157 -10.37 4.18 -12.91
N LYS A 158 -10.72 5.46 -12.73
CA LYS A 158 -11.01 6.04 -11.41
C LYS A 158 -12.23 5.41 -10.73
N ARG A 159 -13.27 5.03 -11.50
CA ARG A 159 -14.43 4.29 -10.96
C ARG A 159 -14.02 2.86 -10.58
N GLY A 160 -13.28 2.17 -11.44
CA GLY A 160 -12.76 0.83 -11.16
C GLY A 160 -11.94 0.77 -9.88
N ALA A 161 -11.00 1.71 -9.68
CA ALA A 161 -10.23 1.80 -8.44
C ALA A 161 -11.11 1.95 -7.19
N ARG A 162 -12.18 2.75 -7.24
CA ARG A 162 -13.11 2.88 -6.10
C ARG A 162 -13.87 1.59 -5.81
N VAL A 163 -14.35 0.90 -6.85
CA VAL A 163 -15.01 -0.41 -6.70
C VAL A 163 -14.06 -1.40 -6.04
N LEU A 164 -12.81 -1.46 -6.49
CA LEU A 164 -11.77 -2.28 -5.87
C LEU A 164 -11.56 -1.90 -4.40
N GLY A 165 -11.44 -0.62 -4.08
CA GLY A 165 -11.28 -0.15 -2.70
C GLY A 165 -12.43 -0.55 -1.78
N TYR A 166 -13.68 -0.46 -2.24
CA TYR A 166 -14.85 -0.94 -1.48
C TYR A 166 -14.89 -2.46 -1.38
N ALA A 167 -14.60 -3.17 -2.47
CA ALA A 167 -14.54 -4.63 -2.49
C ALA A 167 -13.50 -5.17 -1.51
N ALA A 168 -12.33 -4.54 -1.40
CA ALA A 168 -11.30 -4.91 -0.43
C ALA A 168 -11.79 -4.74 1.03
N ILE A 169 -12.45 -3.63 1.34
CA ILE A 169 -12.98 -3.37 2.69
C ILE A 169 -14.10 -4.36 3.03
N ALA A 170 -15.02 -4.60 2.08
CA ALA A 170 -16.11 -5.56 2.25
C ALA A 170 -15.59 -6.99 2.38
N GLY A 171 -14.63 -7.40 1.55
CA GLY A 171 -13.98 -8.70 1.60
C GLY A 171 -13.23 -8.91 2.92
N ALA A 172 -12.52 -7.89 3.41
CA ALA A 172 -11.89 -7.95 4.73
C ALA A 172 -12.92 -8.10 5.86
N ALA A 173 -14.02 -7.35 5.82
CA ALA A 173 -15.09 -7.47 6.81
C ALA A 173 -15.75 -8.86 6.77
N ALA A 174 -16.04 -9.37 5.56
CA ALA A 174 -16.55 -10.73 5.38
C ALA A 174 -15.57 -11.77 5.92
N SER A 175 -14.26 -11.58 5.71
CA SER A 175 -13.22 -12.45 6.24
C SER A 175 -13.24 -12.50 7.76
N VAL A 176 -13.35 -11.35 8.45
CA VAL A 176 -13.52 -11.31 9.91
C VAL A 176 -14.75 -12.11 10.35
N LEU A 177 -15.89 -11.87 9.69
CA LEU A 177 -17.16 -12.49 10.06
C LEU A 177 -17.15 -14.01 9.84
N PHE A 178 -16.63 -14.49 8.71
CA PHE A 178 -16.51 -15.92 8.45
C PHE A 178 -15.53 -16.60 9.40
N ASN A 179 -14.37 -15.99 9.66
CA ASN A 179 -13.42 -16.53 10.63
C ASN A 179 -14.04 -16.61 12.04
N LEU A 180 -14.76 -15.57 12.46
CA LEU A 180 -15.46 -15.58 13.73
C LEU A 180 -16.56 -16.65 13.77
N TYR A 181 -17.36 -16.76 12.71
CA TYR A 181 -18.40 -17.78 12.59
C TYR A 181 -17.82 -19.19 12.73
N TRP A 182 -16.78 -19.52 11.96
CA TRP A 182 -16.16 -20.85 12.02
C TRP A 182 -15.56 -21.11 13.40
N ARG A 183 -14.85 -20.14 13.97
CA ARG A 183 -14.24 -20.31 15.28
C ARG A 183 -15.27 -20.43 16.39
N VAL A 184 -16.39 -19.73 16.32
CA VAL A 184 -17.51 -19.92 17.26
C VAL A 184 -18.17 -21.29 17.03
N ARG A 185 -18.46 -21.66 15.78
CA ARG A 185 -19.15 -22.91 15.42
C ARG A 185 -18.36 -24.16 15.84
N TYR A 186 -17.03 -24.14 15.69
CA TYR A 186 -16.16 -25.25 16.06
C TYR A 186 -15.66 -25.18 17.51
N ALA A 187 -15.66 -24.00 18.13
CA ALA A 187 -15.33 -23.89 19.55
C ALA A 187 -16.52 -24.15 20.45
N LEU A 188 -17.78 -23.94 20.03
CA LEU A 188 -18.92 -24.17 20.92
C LEU A 188 -19.02 -25.67 21.29
N PRO A 189 -19.13 -26.00 22.59
CA PRO A 189 -19.37 -27.36 23.02
C PRO A 189 -20.70 -27.87 22.44
N ASP A 190 -20.75 -29.12 21.99
CA ASP A 190 -22.02 -29.77 21.62
C ASP A 190 -22.95 -29.79 22.85
N THR A 191 -24.27 -29.76 22.63
CA THR A 191 -25.31 -29.76 23.69
C THR A 191 -25.21 -30.94 24.66
N HIS A 192 -24.45 -31.98 24.33
CA HIS A 192 -24.21 -33.18 25.13
C HIS A 192 -22.82 -33.23 25.80
N SER A 193 -22.00 -32.18 25.64
CA SER A 193 -20.66 -32.14 26.22
C SER A 193 -20.71 -31.82 27.71
N VAL A 194 -20.03 -32.64 28.51
CA VAL A 194 -20.06 -32.62 29.98
C VAL A 194 -19.34 -31.38 30.57
N GLY A 195 -18.54 -30.68 29.76
CA GLY A 195 -17.65 -29.58 30.20
C GLY A 195 -18.20 -28.16 30.08
N GLY A 196 -19.35 -27.95 29.44
CA GLY A 196 -19.95 -26.61 29.27
C GLY A 196 -19.03 -25.57 28.60
N PHE A 197 -19.44 -24.30 28.61
CA PHE A 197 -18.66 -23.19 28.05
C PHE A 197 -17.53 -22.77 29.02
N GLY A 198 -16.33 -23.30 28.82
CA GLY A 198 -15.12 -22.98 29.60
C GLY A 198 -14.19 -21.89 29.03
N LYS A 199 -13.11 -21.62 29.77
CA LYS A 199 -12.07 -20.61 29.47
C LYS A 199 -11.47 -20.74 28.07
N GLN A 200 -11.33 -21.98 27.57
CA GLN A 200 -10.76 -22.27 26.25
C GLN A 200 -11.62 -21.69 25.12
N HIS A 201 -12.94 -21.74 25.23
CA HIS A 201 -13.85 -21.20 24.21
C HIS A 201 -13.83 -19.67 24.18
N VAL A 202 -13.80 -19.03 25.36
CA VAL A 202 -13.61 -17.58 25.49
C VAL A 202 -12.29 -17.16 24.84
N ALA A 203 -11.20 -17.87 25.14
CA ALA A 203 -9.89 -17.58 24.58
C ALA A 203 -9.86 -17.68 23.05
N ILE A 204 -10.52 -18.68 22.46
CA ILE A 204 -10.64 -18.82 21.00
C ILE A 204 -11.37 -17.61 20.42
N ILE A 205 -12.54 -17.24 20.97
CA ILE A 205 -13.35 -16.12 20.47
C ILE A 205 -12.58 -14.80 20.56
N VAL A 206 -12.00 -14.50 21.73
CA VAL A 206 -11.24 -13.26 21.95
C VAL A 206 -10.04 -13.18 21.00
N THR A 207 -9.27 -14.26 20.85
CA THR A 207 -8.14 -14.30 19.91
C THR A 207 -8.59 -14.06 18.47
N SER A 208 -9.73 -14.66 18.07
CA SER A 208 -10.32 -14.45 16.74
C SER A 208 -10.67 -12.99 16.48
N LEU A 209 -11.27 -12.34 17.48
CA LEU A 209 -11.67 -10.94 17.39
C LEU A 209 -10.46 -10.02 17.32
N VAL A 210 -9.42 -10.27 18.13
CA VAL A 210 -8.17 -9.47 18.11
C VAL A 210 -7.49 -9.59 16.76
N TYR A 211 -7.26 -10.81 16.26
CA TYR A 211 -6.63 -11.05 14.96
C TYR A 211 -7.46 -10.44 13.82
N GLY A 212 -8.77 -10.70 13.82
CA GLY A 212 -9.69 -10.18 12.81
C GLY A 212 -9.74 -8.65 12.80
N ALA A 213 -9.81 -8.02 13.96
CA ALA A 213 -9.82 -6.56 14.09
C ALA A 213 -8.51 -5.95 13.58
N VAL A 214 -7.36 -6.47 13.98
CA VAL A 214 -6.05 -5.95 13.56
C VAL A 214 -5.86 -6.06 12.05
N ALA A 215 -6.16 -7.23 11.47
CA ALA A 215 -6.10 -7.43 10.02
C ALA A 215 -7.06 -6.50 9.27
N TRP A 216 -8.30 -6.37 9.76
CA TRP A 216 -9.29 -5.47 9.17
C TRP A 216 -8.84 -4.00 9.22
N PHE A 217 -8.29 -3.53 10.34
CA PHE A 217 -7.77 -2.16 10.45
C PHE A 217 -6.61 -1.90 9.49
N ALA A 218 -5.71 -2.86 9.28
CA ALA A 218 -4.64 -2.74 8.30
C ALA A 218 -5.20 -2.61 6.87
N VAL A 219 -6.13 -3.50 6.47
CA VAL A 219 -6.75 -3.46 5.14
C VAL A 219 -7.58 -2.19 4.94
N LEU A 220 -8.35 -1.80 5.94
CA LEU A 220 -9.16 -0.57 5.91
C LEU A 220 -8.28 0.66 5.74
N THR A 221 -7.18 0.77 6.50
CA THR A 221 -6.26 1.91 6.45
C THR A 221 -5.66 2.07 5.06
N ALA A 222 -5.11 1.00 4.50
CA ALA A 222 -4.54 0.98 3.16
C ALA A 222 -5.60 1.25 2.06
N SER A 223 -6.74 0.58 2.14
CA SER A 223 -7.79 0.67 1.10
C SER A 223 -8.49 2.03 1.10
N ARG A 224 -8.52 2.76 2.23
CA ARG A 224 -8.99 4.14 2.27
C ARG A 224 -8.18 5.08 1.41
N TRP A 225 -6.89 4.81 1.18
CA TRP A 225 -6.06 5.63 0.29
C TRP A 225 -6.53 5.55 -1.17
N ILE A 226 -7.03 4.38 -1.60
CA ILE A 226 -7.61 4.16 -2.92
C ILE A 226 -8.86 5.03 -3.13
N LEU A 227 -9.64 5.24 -2.06
CA LEU A 227 -10.88 6.02 -2.10
C LEU A 227 -10.62 7.53 -2.08
N ARG A 228 -9.46 7.96 -1.59
CA ARG A 228 -9.07 9.37 -1.53
C ARG A 228 -8.68 9.92 -2.90
N ARG A 229 -8.91 11.22 -3.10
CA ARG A 229 -8.69 11.89 -4.40
C ARG A 229 -7.35 12.64 -4.48
N ASP A 230 -6.63 12.78 -3.37
CA ASP A 230 -5.36 13.50 -3.34
C ASP A 230 -4.21 12.69 -3.96
N LYS A 231 -3.23 13.39 -4.54
CA LYS A 231 -2.07 12.77 -5.20
C LYS A 231 -1.20 11.98 -4.22
N ALA A 232 -1.08 12.42 -2.97
CA ALA A 232 -0.24 11.75 -1.96
C ALA A 232 -0.80 10.37 -1.58
N SER A 233 -2.11 10.23 -1.43
CA SER A 233 -2.78 8.95 -1.21
C SER A 233 -2.63 8.03 -2.43
N GLN A 234 -2.79 8.55 -3.64
CA GLN A 234 -2.59 7.76 -4.87
C GLN A 234 -1.14 7.28 -4.99
N LEU A 235 -0.16 8.13 -4.70
CA LEU A 235 1.25 7.75 -4.69
C LEU A 235 1.55 6.75 -3.56
N GLY A 236 0.91 6.89 -2.40
CA GLY A 236 0.97 5.91 -1.31
C GLY A 236 0.45 4.53 -1.73
N VAL A 237 -0.64 4.47 -2.51
CA VAL A 237 -1.14 3.22 -3.11
C VAL A 237 -0.13 2.63 -4.09
N VAL A 238 0.54 3.46 -4.89
CA VAL A 238 1.60 2.99 -5.81
C VAL A 238 2.80 2.42 -5.05
N MET A 239 3.23 3.08 -3.97
CA MET A 239 4.27 2.56 -3.08
C MET A 239 3.86 1.24 -2.43
N LEU A 240 2.63 1.16 -1.92
CA LEU A 240 2.08 -0.05 -1.31
C LEU A 240 2.02 -1.21 -2.30
N GLY A 241 1.40 -1.02 -3.48
CA GLY A 241 1.33 -2.06 -4.49
C GLY A 241 2.70 -2.47 -5.01
N GLY A 242 3.64 -1.52 -5.19
CA GLY A 242 5.02 -1.84 -5.55
C GLY A 242 5.72 -2.70 -4.48
N ALA A 243 5.58 -2.34 -3.21
CA ALA A 243 6.09 -3.11 -2.10
C ALA A 243 5.42 -4.50 -1.99
N THR A 244 4.12 -4.61 -2.29
CA THR A 244 3.38 -5.88 -2.38
C THR A 244 3.93 -6.80 -3.46
N LEU A 245 4.16 -6.29 -4.68
CA LEU A 245 4.71 -7.08 -5.78
C LEU A 245 6.13 -7.57 -5.46
N LEU A 246 6.97 -6.70 -4.90
CA LEU A 246 8.32 -7.06 -4.48
C LEU A 246 8.31 -8.11 -3.37
N ALA A 247 7.47 -7.90 -2.34
CA ALA A 247 7.34 -8.85 -1.23
C ALA A 247 6.89 -10.22 -1.71
N GLY A 248 5.87 -10.29 -2.58
CA GLY A 248 5.39 -11.55 -3.14
C GLY A 248 6.47 -12.29 -3.94
N ALA A 249 7.25 -11.57 -4.75
CA ALA A 249 8.36 -12.16 -5.50
C ALA A 249 9.48 -12.66 -4.57
N LEU A 250 9.85 -11.88 -3.54
CA LEU A 250 10.90 -12.25 -2.58
C LEU A 250 10.52 -13.45 -1.70
N VAL A 251 9.29 -13.46 -1.18
CA VAL A 251 8.78 -14.58 -0.36
C VAL A 251 8.75 -15.86 -1.18
N TRP A 252 8.42 -15.78 -2.47
CA TRP A 252 8.50 -16.96 -3.32
C TRP A 252 9.94 -17.39 -3.65
N ALA A 253 10.80 -16.44 -4.00
CA ALA A 253 12.15 -16.73 -4.48
C ALA A 253 13.10 -17.25 -3.38
N LEU A 254 12.86 -16.90 -2.12
CA LEU A 254 13.73 -17.26 -1.01
C LEU A 254 13.23 -18.54 -0.31
N PRO A 255 14.09 -19.53 0.01
CA PRO A 255 13.69 -20.75 0.70
C PRO A 255 12.99 -20.50 2.04
N VAL A 256 13.44 -19.49 2.79
CA VAL A 256 12.82 -19.08 4.07
C VAL A 256 11.39 -18.58 3.89
N GLY A 257 11.05 -18.09 2.70
CA GLY A 257 9.72 -17.59 2.39
C GLY A 257 8.66 -18.68 2.34
N ARG A 258 9.02 -19.98 2.27
CA ARG A 258 8.05 -21.08 2.49
C ARG A 258 7.47 -21.12 3.90
N VAL A 259 8.18 -20.56 4.88
CA VAL A 259 7.74 -20.44 6.28
C VAL A 259 6.84 -19.22 6.47
N ILE A 260 6.93 -18.24 5.56
CA ILE A 260 6.07 -17.06 5.51
C ILE A 260 4.86 -17.38 4.64
N ASP A 261 3.65 -17.09 5.09
CA ASP A 261 2.49 -17.28 4.22
C ASP A 261 2.46 -16.20 3.14
N GLY A 262 2.78 -16.65 1.92
CA GLY A 262 2.80 -15.89 0.68
C GLY A 262 1.45 -15.79 -0.05
N PHE A 263 0.48 -16.59 0.35
CA PHE A 263 -0.74 -16.85 -0.43
C PHE A 263 -1.98 -16.33 0.27
N HIS A 264 -1.98 -16.35 1.60
CA HIS A 264 -3.07 -15.86 2.39
C HIS A 264 -2.76 -14.50 3.02
N GLY A 265 -3.83 -13.78 3.34
CA GLY A 265 -3.77 -12.41 3.79
C GLY A 265 -3.10 -12.16 5.14
N ILE A 266 -3.29 -10.94 5.63
CA ILE A 266 -2.69 -10.37 6.83
C ILE A 266 -3.20 -11.05 8.11
N ALA A 267 -2.29 -11.48 8.99
CA ALA A 267 -2.55 -12.14 10.28
C ALA A 267 -3.47 -13.37 10.22
N GLN A 268 -2.89 -14.55 10.43
CA GLN A 268 -3.67 -15.79 10.50
C GLN A 268 -3.45 -16.52 11.83
N ASN A 269 -4.53 -17.08 12.35
CA ASN A 269 -4.46 -18.09 13.38
C ASN A 269 -4.66 -19.44 12.69
N THR A 270 -3.58 -20.23 12.58
CA THR A 270 -3.42 -21.38 11.68
C THR A 270 -4.11 -22.64 12.17
N SER A 271 -4.76 -22.61 13.34
CA SER A 271 -5.49 -23.76 13.90
C SER A 271 -6.72 -24.19 13.09
N THR A 272 -7.20 -23.31 12.20
CA THR A 272 -8.34 -23.54 11.30
C THR A 272 -8.06 -22.80 10.00
N ALA A 273 -8.30 -23.42 8.85
CA ALA A 273 -8.30 -22.74 7.56
C ALA A 273 -9.19 -21.49 7.62
N GLY A 274 -8.55 -20.32 7.57
CA GLY A 274 -9.20 -19.02 7.74
C GLY A 274 -9.37 -18.30 6.41
N VAL A 275 -10.40 -17.47 6.30
CA VAL A 275 -10.61 -16.61 5.13
C VAL A 275 -9.48 -15.59 5.06
N GLY A 276 -8.73 -15.60 3.96
CA GLY A 276 -7.59 -14.71 3.76
C GLY A 276 -8.00 -13.25 3.60
N PHE A 277 -7.26 -12.34 4.24
CA PHE A 277 -7.38 -10.90 4.01
C PHE A 277 -6.63 -10.50 2.72
N GLU A 278 -7.19 -10.84 1.56
CA GLU A 278 -6.55 -10.68 0.23
C GLU A 278 -6.46 -9.21 -0.27
N GLY A 279 -5.96 -8.30 0.56
CA GLY A 279 -5.75 -6.90 0.20
C GLY A 279 -4.70 -6.72 -0.92
N TYR A 280 -3.73 -7.64 -1.01
CA TYR A 280 -2.58 -7.54 -1.91
C TYR A 280 -2.96 -7.41 -3.39
N LEU A 281 -3.87 -8.26 -3.87
CA LEU A 281 -4.33 -8.22 -5.26
C LEU A 281 -4.96 -6.85 -5.58
N VAL A 282 -5.79 -6.35 -4.67
CA VAL A 282 -6.47 -5.06 -4.83
C VAL A 282 -5.47 -3.90 -4.79
N TRP A 283 -4.49 -3.94 -3.91
CA TRP A 283 -3.46 -2.89 -3.83
C TRP A 283 -2.56 -2.90 -5.06
N ALA A 284 -2.16 -4.06 -5.56
CA ALA A 284 -1.40 -4.23 -6.79
C ALA A 284 -2.19 -3.74 -8.02
N ALA A 285 -3.49 -4.03 -8.09
CA ALA A 285 -4.37 -3.56 -9.14
C ALA A 285 -4.58 -2.03 -9.08
N ALA A 286 -4.86 -1.49 -7.89
CA ALA A 286 -5.05 -0.05 -7.70
C ALA A 286 -3.75 0.74 -7.97
N ALA A 287 -2.59 0.18 -7.61
CA ALA A 287 -1.29 0.74 -7.94
C ALA A 287 -1.10 0.87 -9.45
N ALA A 288 -1.43 -0.17 -10.23
CA ALA A 288 -1.39 -0.08 -11.70
C ALA A 288 -2.26 1.08 -12.22
N ILE A 289 -3.48 1.21 -11.69
CA ILE A 289 -4.43 2.25 -12.09
C ILE A 289 -3.89 3.66 -11.83
N PHE A 290 -3.21 3.87 -10.69
CA PHE A 290 -2.71 5.19 -10.30
C PHE A 290 -1.28 5.48 -10.76
N ALA A 291 -0.46 4.47 -11.07
CA ALA A 291 0.98 4.55 -11.26
C ALA A 291 1.42 5.77 -12.08
N VAL A 292 0.97 5.86 -13.32
CA VAL A 292 1.41 6.92 -14.22
C VAL A 292 0.91 8.30 -13.78
N ALA A 293 -0.34 8.39 -13.32
CA ALA A 293 -0.93 9.67 -12.91
C ALA A 293 -0.37 10.21 -11.58
N ALA A 294 0.01 9.31 -10.67
CA ALA A 294 0.56 9.65 -9.37
C ALA A 294 2.07 9.98 -9.44
N LEU A 295 2.82 9.26 -10.28
CA LEU A 295 4.27 9.46 -10.44
C LEU A 295 4.59 10.68 -11.33
N ARG A 296 3.76 10.95 -12.35
CA ARG A 296 3.95 12.10 -13.23
C ARG A 296 3.72 13.40 -12.45
N ASP A 297 4.73 14.26 -12.48
CA ASP A 297 4.75 15.56 -11.80
C ASP A 297 4.56 15.46 -10.28
N ALA A 298 5.06 14.39 -9.65
CA ALA A 298 5.05 14.23 -8.20
C ALA A 298 6.04 15.20 -7.54
N SER A 299 5.51 16.16 -6.78
CA SER A 299 6.32 17.10 -6.00
C SER A 299 6.98 16.43 -4.78
N PRO A 300 8.05 17.02 -4.21
CA PRO A 300 8.61 16.54 -2.93
C PRO A 300 7.56 16.46 -1.82
N THR A 301 6.61 17.40 -1.77
CA THR A 301 5.49 17.39 -0.81
C THR A 301 4.55 16.21 -1.02
N THR A 302 4.35 15.77 -2.26
CA THR A 302 3.53 14.57 -2.58
C THR A 302 4.22 13.31 -2.09
N TRP A 303 5.53 13.18 -2.30
CA TRP A 303 6.34 12.07 -1.79
C TRP A 303 6.36 12.00 -0.26
N LEU A 304 6.50 13.13 0.41
CA LEU A 304 6.44 13.20 1.88
C LEU A 304 5.04 12.81 2.41
N GLY A 305 3.96 13.26 1.74
CA GLY A 305 2.60 12.85 2.07
C GLY A 305 2.36 11.36 1.89
N ALA A 306 2.86 10.77 0.79
CA ALA A 306 2.80 9.33 0.55
C ALA A 306 3.60 8.54 1.59
N THR A 307 4.77 9.05 1.97
CA THR A 307 5.61 8.46 3.02
C THR A 307 4.91 8.49 4.37
N ARG A 308 4.18 9.57 4.72
CA ARG A 308 3.35 9.60 5.93
C ARG A 308 2.24 8.55 5.91
N ASN A 309 1.62 8.27 4.76
CA ASN A 309 0.66 7.18 4.65
C ASN A 309 1.33 5.82 4.91
N ALA A 310 2.50 5.57 4.29
CA ALA A 310 3.28 4.35 4.52
C ALA A 310 3.65 4.17 6.00
N LEU A 311 4.12 5.22 6.67
CA LEU A 311 4.43 5.23 8.10
C LEU A 311 3.18 4.93 8.95
N LEU A 312 2.02 5.50 8.62
CA LEU A 312 0.77 5.21 9.32
C LEU A 312 0.43 3.71 9.29
N LEU A 313 0.65 3.04 8.16
CA LEU A 313 0.41 1.60 8.06
C LEU A 313 1.40 0.78 8.89
N ILE A 314 2.67 1.19 8.93
CA ILE A 314 3.69 0.59 9.82
C ILE A 314 3.30 0.76 11.30
N ILE A 315 2.78 1.93 11.68
CA ILE A 315 2.32 2.21 13.06
C ILE A 315 1.14 1.30 13.41
N VAL A 316 0.11 1.26 12.57
CA VAL A 316 -1.10 0.44 12.80
C VAL A 316 -0.73 -1.04 12.95
N TRP A 317 0.15 -1.55 12.09
CA TRP A 317 0.56 -2.95 12.15
C TRP A 317 1.55 -3.25 13.29
N GLY A 318 2.46 -2.33 13.61
CA GLY A 318 3.33 -2.42 14.79
C GLY A 318 2.52 -2.58 16.06
N LEU A 319 1.60 -1.65 16.32
CA LEU A 319 0.76 -1.71 17.51
C LEU A 319 -0.20 -2.91 17.49
N GLY A 320 -0.78 -3.23 16.34
CA GLY A 320 -1.68 -4.38 16.19
C GLY A 320 -0.99 -5.72 16.41
N SER A 321 0.25 -5.88 15.91
CA SER A 321 1.06 -7.08 16.14
C SER A 321 1.47 -7.23 17.59
N ALA A 322 1.88 -6.14 18.24
CA ALA A 322 2.14 -6.16 19.68
C ALA A 322 0.90 -6.60 20.47
N LEU A 323 -0.29 -6.09 20.11
CA LEU A 323 -1.56 -6.49 20.72
C LEU A 323 -1.85 -7.99 20.52
N MET A 324 -1.66 -8.53 19.32
CA MET A 324 -1.84 -9.97 19.06
C MET A 324 -0.90 -10.82 19.90
N ARG A 325 0.39 -10.44 19.98
CA ARG A 325 1.39 -11.15 20.80
C ARG A 325 1.08 -11.10 22.29
N ILE A 326 0.60 -9.96 22.79
CA ILE A 326 0.16 -9.82 24.19
C ILE A 326 -1.07 -10.71 24.44
N ASN A 327 -2.06 -10.68 23.54
CA ASN A 327 -3.22 -11.55 23.62
C ASN A 327 -2.82 -13.03 23.69
N ASP A 328 -1.90 -13.46 22.83
CA ASP A 328 -1.45 -14.85 22.79
C ASP A 328 -0.73 -15.27 24.07
N LEU A 329 0.09 -14.38 24.64
CA LEU A 329 0.75 -14.61 25.92
C LEU A 329 -0.28 -14.71 27.08
N VAL A 330 -1.28 -13.83 27.09
CA VAL A 330 -2.35 -13.83 28.12
C VAL A 330 -3.21 -15.09 28.01
N VAL A 331 -3.57 -15.49 26.79
CA VAL A 331 -4.33 -16.72 26.53
C VAL A 331 -3.53 -17.95 26.95
N ALA A 332 -2.26 -18.03 26.56
CA ALA A 332 -1.41 -19.15 26.94
C ALA A 332 -1.23 -19.25 28.46
N ALA A 333 -1.08 -18.11 29.15
CA ALA A 333 -1.01 -18.07 30.61
C ALA A 333 -2.35 -18.43 31.28
N GLY A 334 -3.48 -17.97 30.74
CA GLY A 334 -4.81 -18.23 31.32
C GLY A 334 -5.34 -19.66 31.11
N LEU A 335 -4.76 -20.39 30.15
CA LEU A 335 -5.08 -21.79 29.83
C LEU A 335 -3.98 -22.77 30.26
N ASP A 336 -2.96 -22.31 30.98
CA ASP A 336 -1.80 -23.11 31.40
C ASP A 336 -1.13 -23.89 30.24
N LEU A 337 -1.10 -23.27 29.05
CA LEU A 337 -0.45 -23.83 27.86
C LEU A 337 1.08 -23.62 27.91
N PRO A 338 1.86 -24.47 27.23
CA PRO A 338 3.29 -24.23 27.03
C PRO A 338 3.53 -22.84 26.43
N ARG A 339 4.32 -22.02 27.12
CA ARG A 339 4.57 -20.62 26.74
C ARG A 339 6.02 -20.23 26.97
N SER A 340 6.55 -19.39 26.08
CA SER A 340 7.85 -18.73 26.26
C SER A 340 7.62 -17.23 26.45
N PRO A 341 7.49 -16.75 27.71
CA PRO A 341 7.19 -15.34 27.98
C PRO A 341 8.30 -14.40 27.47
N TYR A 342 9.56 -14.86 27.50
CA TYR A 342 10.70 -14.09 26.99
C TYR A 342 10.60 -13.87 25.48
N ASP A 343 10.29 -14.91 24.71
CA ASP A 343 10.16 -14.81 23.25
C ASP A 343 8.97 -13.92 22.86
N SER A 344 7.82 -14.09 23.52
CA SER A 344 6.64 -13.23 23.31
C SER A 344 6.93 -11.76 23.64
N ALA A 345 7.60 -11.50 24.77
CA ALA A 345 7.96 -10.14 25.18
C ALA A 345 8.99 -9.50 24.24
N ALA A 346 10.00 -10.26 23.80
CA ALA A 346 10.99 -9.79 22.84
C ALA A 346 10.32 -9.41 21.51
N MET A 347 9.50 -10.29 20.94
CA MET A 347 8.77 -10.03 19.70
C MET A 347 7.83 -8.82 19.82
N ALA A 348 7.09 -8.70 20.93
CA ALA A 348 6.22 -7.53 21.17
C ALA A 348 7.02 -6.23 21.34
N SER A 349 8.22 -6.29 21.91
CA SER A 349 9.09 -5.13 22.06
C SER A 349 9.59 -4.61 20.72
N PHE A 350 9.98 -5.50 19.80
CA PHE A 350 10.34 -5.11 18.43
C PHE A 350 9.17 -4.42 17.70
N ASP A 351 7.96 -4.93 17.88
CA ASP A 351 6.75 -4.35 17.31
C ASP A 351 6.46 -2.93 17.84
N VAL A 352 6.55 -2.74 19.16
CA VAL A 352 6.33 -1.45 19.83
C VAL A 352 7.42 -0.44 19.45
N VAL A 353 8.70 -0.83 19.49
CA VAL A 353 9.80 0.07 19.13
C VAL A 353 9.68 0.50 17.67
N THR A 354 9.36 -0.43 16.76
CA THR A 354 9.11 -0.11 15.35
C THR A 354 7.98 0.91 15.20
N ALA A 355 6.87 0.73 15.92
CA ALA A 355 5.75 1.67 15.91
C ALA A 355 6.15 3.05 16.46
N VAL A 356 6.89 3.11 17.57
CA VAL A 356 7.36 4.36 18.18
C VAL A 356 8.27 5.14 17.24
N VAL A 357 9.24 4.48 16.61
CA VAL A 357 10.13 5.09 15.62
C VAL A 357 9.33 5.61 14.42
N ALA A 358 8.36 4.82 13.94
CA ALA A 358 7.48 5.23 12.84
C ALA A 358 6.58 6.43 13.21
N VAL A 359 6.04 6.48 14.44
CA VAL A 359 5.27 7.63 14.96
C VAL A 359 6.16 8.87 14.97
N TRP A 360 7.37 8.77 15.50
CA TRP A 360 8.30 9.89 15.56
C TRP A 360 8.57 10.45 14.16
N LEU A 361 8.86 9.58 13.18
CA LEU A 361 9.05 10.00 11.78
C LEU A 361 7.78 10.61 11.19
N TRP A 362 6.62 10.01 11.45
CA TRP A 362 5.35 10.47 10.91
C TRP A 362 5.04 11.91 11.33
N ILE A 363 5.26 12.23 12.60
CA ILE A 363 5.13 13.58 13.17
C ILE A 363 6.17 14.52 12.54
N ASN A 364 7.43 14.09 12.50
CA ASN A 364 8.57 14.96 12.18
C ASN A 364 8.92 15.09 10.68
N LEU A 365 8.32 14.31 9.79
CA LEU A 365 8.69 14.28 8.35
C LEU A 365 8.57 15.63 7.63
N GLY A 366 7.73 16.53 8.14
CA GLY A 366 7.54 17.89 7.59
C GLY A 366 8.18 18.98 8.44
N ASN A 367 8.88 18.61 9.52
CA ASN A 367 9.44 19.55 10.48
C ASN A 367 10.75 20.13 9.94
N ARG A 368 10.70 21.39 9.49
CA ARG A 368 11.86 22.11 8.93
C ARG A 368 12.92 22.47 9.96
N SER A 369 12.63 22.36 11.26
CA SER A 369 13.62 22.61 12.32
C SER A 369 14.61 21.45 12.48
N LEU A 370 14.30 20.27 11.95
CA LEU A 370 15.17 19.10 12.05
C LEU A 370 16.13 19.03 10.86
N PRO A 371 17.40 18.69 11.11
CA PRO A 371 18.36 18.49 10.04
C PRO A 371 17.99 17.23 9.23
N ALA A 372 18.14 17.30 7.92
CA ALA A 372 17.89 16.17 7.01
C ALA A 372 18.61 14.86 7.42
N PRO A 373 19.88 14.91 7.91
CA PRO A 373 20.55 13.76 8.52
C PRO A 373 19.79 13.04 9.61
N ALA A 374 19.11 13.75 10.50
CA ALA A 374 18.31 13.12 11.54
C ALA A 374 17.15 12.32 10.94
N LEU A 375 16.45 12.88 9.94
CA LEU A 375 15.30 12.22 9.32
C LEU A 375 15.71 10.93 8.58
N TRP A 376 16.75 10.95 7.75
CA TRP A 376 17.17 9.73 7.06
C TRP A 376 17.84 8.72 7.98
N SER A 377 18.53 9.16 9.04
CA SER A 377 19.09 8.25 10.06
C SER A 377 17.99 7.49 10.80
N VAL A 378 16.95 8.19 11.25
CA VAL A 378 15.82 7.54 11.92
C VAL A 378 15.02 6.67 10.94
N ALA A 379 14.90 7.05 9.66
CA ALA A 379 14.31 6.19 8.63
C ALA A 379 15.13 4.92 8.38
N ALA A 380 16.47 5.01 8.45
CA ALA A 380 17.35 3.84 8.34
C ALA A 380 17.20 2.92 9.56
N VAL A 381 17.10 3.50 10.77
CA VAL A 381 16.78 2.75 12.00
C VAL A 381 15.43 2.04 11.85
N LEU A 382 14.39 2.73 11.37
CA LEU A 382 13.08 2.12 11.13
C LEU A 382 13.18 0.93 10.18
N PHE A 383 13.91 1.08 9.07
CA PHE A 383 14.11 0.00 8.11
C PHE A 383 14.88 -1.20 8.72
N GLY A 384 15.89 -0.94 9.53
CA GLY A 384 16.58 -1.99 10.28
C GLY A 384 15.65 -2.73 11.24
N PHE A 385 14.79 -1.99 11.95
CA PHE A 385 13.83 -2.56 12.89
C PHE A 385 12.72 -3.37 12.21
N THR A 386 12.23 -2.97 11.03
CA THR A 386 11.24 -3.77 10.28
C THR A 386 11.83 -5.09 9.80
N ILE A 387 13.10 -5.11 9.36
CA ILE A 387 13.83 -6.35 9.05
C ILE A 387 14.04 -7.20 10.31
N ALA A 388 14.53 -6.59 11.40
CA ALA A 388 14.78 -7.31 12.65
C ALA A 388 13.50 -7.97 13.17
N ARG A 389 12.38 -7.24 13.15
CA ARG A 389 11.06 -7.77 13.51
C ARG A 389 10.67 -8.98 12.65
N LEU A 390 10.89 -8.94 11.34
CA LEU A 390 10.63 -10.07 10.44
C LEU A 390 11.47 -11.28 10.83
N VAL A 391 12.78 -11.10 11.03
CA VAL A 391 13.72 -12.18 11.39
C VAL A 391 13.38 -12.78 12.76
N VAL A 392 13.19 -11.93 13.77
CA VAL A 392 12.84 -12.34 15.14
C VAL A 392 11.47 -13.02 15.16
N GLY A 393 10.50 -12.51 14.39
CA GLY A 393 9.19 -13.11 14.24
C GLY A 393 9.22 -14.51 13.63
N ILE A 394 10.10 -14.76 12.64
CA ILE A 394 10.29 -16.11 12.05
C ILE A 394 11.03 -17.03 13.03
N GLY A 395 12.03 -16.50 13.73
CA GLY A 395 12.91 -17.29 14.60
C GLY A 395 12.23 -17.73 15.91
N LEU A 396 11.45 -16.84 16.52
CA LEU A 396 10.89 -17.02 17.86
C LEU A 396 9.39 -17.35 17.88
N ALA A 397 8.73 -17.41 16.72
CA ALA A 397 7.29 -17.73 16.69
C ALA A 397 7.03 -19.18 17.15
N PRO A 398 5.97 -19.40 17.96
CA PRO A 398 5.55 -20.74 18.36
C PRO A 398 5.26 -21.64 17.16
N ARG A 399 5.71 -22.88 17.23
CA ARG A 399 5.53 -23.89 16.17
C ARG A 399 4.46 -24.91 16.56
N LEU A 400 3.79 -25.46 15.54
CA LEU A 400 2.89 -26.61 15.68
C LEU A 400 3.63 -27.82 16.25
N ALA A 401 2.87 -28.75 16.83
CA ALA A 401 3.39 -30.06 17.26
C ALA A 401 4.00 -30.82 16.08
N ASP A 402 4.96 -31.70 16.35
CA ASP A 402 5.80 -32.31 15.31
C ASP A 402 4.99 -33.04 14.22
N SER A 403 3.94 -33.80 14.59
CA SER A 403 3.07 -34.48 13.61
C SER A 403 2.31 -33.51 12.69
N GLN A 404 1.86 -32.38 13.21
CA GLN A 404 1.18 -31.34 12.43
C GLN A 404 2.19 -30.56 11.57
N ARG A 405 3.40 -30.36 12.09
CA ARG A 405 4.51 -29.73 11.36
C ARG A 405 4.95 -30.60 10.19
N ASP A 406 5.07 -31.90 10.36
CA ASP A 406 5.43 -32.84 9.31
C ASP A 406 4.38 -32.84 8.19
N ALA A 407 3.10 -32.81 8.55
CA ALA A 407 2.00 -32.66 7.58
C ALA A 407 2.06 -31.32 6.83
N ALA A 408 2.38 -30.22 7.53
CA ALA A 408 2.54 -28.91 6.90
C ALA A 408 3.75 -28.86 5.95
N LEU A 409 4.87 -29.50 6.33
CA LEU A 409 6.09 -29.58 5.53
C LEU A 409 5.93 -30.48 4.30
N ALA A 410 5.00 -31.44 4.34
CA ALA A 410 4.70 -32.32 3.21
C ALA A 410 4.07 -31.56 2.02
N HIS A 411 3.48 -30.37 2.23
CA HIS A 411 2.93 -29.59 1.13
C HIS A 411 4.07 -28.98 0.29
N PRO A 412 4.08 -29.17 -1.05
CA PRO A 412 5.23 -28.82 -1.89
C PRO A 412 5.51 -27.31 -1.98
N VAL A 413 4.48 -26.50 -1.76
CA VAL A 413 4.49 -25.03 -1.96
C VAL A 413 4.38 -24.26 -0.63
N TYR A 414 3.82 -24.88 0.40
CA TYR A 414 3.48 -24.26 1.68
C TYR A 414 4.26 -25.00 2.76
N GLY A 415 5.07 -24.31 3.57
CA GLY A 415 5.91 -24.94 4.60
C GLY A 415 5.68 -24.32 5.98
N ASN A 416 4.46 -23.86 6.24
CA ASN A 416 4.16 -23.10 7.46
C ASN A 416 3.89 -24.04 8.64
N GLY A 417 4.91 -24.24 9.46
CA GLY A 417 4.81 -24.96 10.73
C GLY A 417 4.50 -24.07 11.93
N LEU A 418 4.12 -22.80 11.73
CA LEU A 418 3.83 -21.86 12.82
C LEU A 418 2.44 -22.09 13.40
N ALA A 419 2.33 -22.15 14.73
CA ALA A 419 1.05 -22.27 15.43
C ALA A 419 0.22 -20.99 15.38
N GLN A 420 0.90 -19.85 15.17
CA GLN A 420 0.30 -18.54 15.01
C GLN A 420 1.09 -17.77 13.96
N GLN A 421 0.37 -17.19 13.01
CA GLN A 421 0.98 -16.47 11.90
C GLN A 421 0.70 -14.99 12.00
N ILE A 422 1.35 -14.37 12.99
CA ILE A 422 1.44 -12.92 13.11
C ILE A 422 2.42 -12.37 12.07
N THR A 423 3.58 -13.02 11.94
CA THR A 423 4.60 -12.63 10.96
C THR A 423 4.26 -13.24 9.60
N SER A 424 4.04 -12.38 8.60
CA SER A 424 3.49 -12.76 7.29
C SER A 424 4.15 -11.99 6.14
N THR A 425 3.71 -12.23 4.91
CA THR A 425 4.14 -11.44 3.73
C THR A 425 3.93 -9.94 3.94
N PHE A 426 2.97 -9.55 4.78
CA PHE A 426 2.74 -8.15 5.09
C PHE A 426 3.94 -7.49 5.76
N ASP A 427 4.67 -8.19 6.62
CA ASP A 427 5.88 -7.65 7.26
C ASP A 427 6.98 -7.38 6.21
N VAL A 428 7.06 -8.19 5.15
CA VAL A 428 7.95 -7.94 4.01
C VAL A 428 7.49 -6.72 3.20
N VAL A 429 6.18 -6.54 3.02
CA VAL A 429 5.61 -5.31 2.42
C VAL A 429 6.00 -4.07 3.25
N LEU A 430 5.93 -4.15 4.57
CA LEU A 430 6.33 -3.04 5.44
C LEU A 430 7.83 -2.76 5.40
N CYS A 431 8.68 -3.77 5.20
CA CYS A 431 10.11 -3.58 4.92
C CYS A 431 10.29 -2.75 3.62
N GLY A 432 9.55 -3.10 2.56
CA GLY A 432 9.55 -2.33 1.30
C GLY A 432 9.08 -0.89 1.48
N LEU A 433 8.05 -0.66 2.31
CA LEU A 433 7.56 0.68 2.62
C LEU A 433 8.54 1.49 3.47
N ALA A 434 9.20 0.86 4.45
CA ALA A 434 10.24 1.50 5.25
C ALA A 434 11.46 1.86 4.40
N LEU A 435 11.85 1.01 3.45
CA LEU A 435 12.88 1.33 2.45
C LEU A 435 12.45 2.52 1.58
N GLY A 436 11.20 2.53 1.12
CA GLY A 436 10.65 3.67 0.38
C GLY A 436 10.70 4.97 1.19
N ALA A 437 10.36 4.93 2.49
CA ALA A 437 10.47 6.07 3.38
C ALA A 437 11.93 6.55 3.55
N LEU A 438 12.88 5.62 3.66
CA LEU A 438 14.31 5.94 3.70
C LEU A 438 14.77 6.62 2.41
N VAL A 439 14.42 6.08 1.24
CA VAL A 439 14.79 6.67 -0.05
C VAL A 439 14.19 8.07 -0.19
N VAL A 440 12.91 8.25 0.15
CA VAL A 440 12.26 9.57 0.09
C VAL A 440 12.91 10.56 1.04
N THR A 441 13.25 10.18 2.27
CA THR A 441 13.91 11.08 3.24
C THR A 441 15.32 11.46 2.80
N ILE A 442 16.09 10.54 2.19
CA ILE A 442 17.40 10.85 1.59
C ILE A 442 17.23 11.87 0.46
N ILE A 443 16.30 11.63 -0.46
CA ILE A 443 16.09 12.49 -1.63
C ILE A 443 15.54 13.85 -1.23
N ALA A 444 14.50 13.90 -0.39
CA ALA A 444 13.92 15.14 0.12
C ALA A 444 14.93 15.95 0.94
N GLY A 445 15.79 15.26 1.71
CA GLY A 445 16.89 15.87 2.45
C GLY A 445 17.94 16.52 1.55
N ARG A 446 18.19 15.97 0.36
CA ARG A 446 19.08 16.55 -0.66
C ARG A 446 18.48 17.79 -1.33
N PHE A 447 17.16 17.88 -1.45
CA PHE A 447 16.47 19.04 -2.02
C PHE A 447 16.22 20.18 -1.03
N ALA A 448 16.49 19.98 0.26
CA ALA A 448 16.29 20.97 1.32
C ALA A 448 17.44 22.01 1.45
N LEU A 449 18.29 22.18 0.43
CA LEU A 449 19.29 23.26 0.34
C LEU A 449 19.11 23.98 -1.00
N PRO A 450 19.01 25.32 -1.04
CA PRO A 450 19.86 26.25 -0.29
C PRO A 450 19.17 26.95 0.88
N ALA A 451 19.81 26.85 2.05
CA ALA A 451 19.65 27.82 3.11
C ALA A 451 20.58 29.02 2.84
N ASP A 452 20.35 29.79 1.76
CA ASP A 452 20.93 31.15 1.62
C ASP A 452 20.28 32.01 0.50
N ASP A 453 18.96 31.88 0.25
CA ASP A 453 18.23 32.75 -0.69
C ASP A 453 17.33 33.78 0.02
N ARG A 454 17.55 34.01 1.31
CA ARG A 454 17.11 35.29 1.90
C ARG A 454 18.18 36.31 1.52
N PRO A 455 17.88 37.34 0.71
CA PRO A 455 18.82 38.43 0.53
C PRO A 455 19.17 38.96 1.91
N LYS A 456 20.45 38.87 2.27
CA LYS A 456 20.94 39.55 3.46
C LYS A 456 20.66 41.04 3.23
N PRO A 457 20.11 41.77 4.22
CA PRO A 457 19.90 43.20 4.05
C PRO A 457 21.24 43.85 3.67
N GLY A 458 21.34 44.38 2.43
CA GLY A 458 22.55 45.00 1.92
C GLY A 458 23.20 44.36 0.68
N ASP A 459 22.72 43.23 0.16
CA ASP A 459 23.28 42.67 -1.08
C ASP A 459 22.90 43.52 -2.32
N PRO A 460 23.82 43.73 -3.27
CA PRO A 460 23.57 44.51 -4.49
C PRO A 460 22.52 43.80 -5.35
N GLY A 461 21.30 44.35 -5.41
CA GLY A 461 20.16 43.74 -6.10
C GLY A 461 18.93 43.48 -5.20
N SER A 462 19.04 43.73 -3.89
CA SER A 462 17.87 43.83 -3.02
C SER A 462 16.98 45.03 -3.42
N PRO A 463 15.64 44.91 -3.43
CA PRO A 463 14.78 45.99 -3.90
C PRO A 463 14.92 47.21 -2.99
N HIS A 464 15.60 48.24 -3.49
CA HIS A 464 15.60 49.55 -2.86
C HIS A 464 14.17 50.11 -2.92
N ILE A 465 13.60 50.46 -1.77
CA ILE A 465 12.40 51.30 -1.73
C ILE A 465 12.81 52.64 -2.34
N PHE A 466 12.46 52.87 -3.59
CA PHE A 466 12.68 54.15 -4.28
C PHE A 466 11.94 55.25 -3.50
N ARG A 467 12.68 56.09 -2.76
CA ARG A 467 12.21 57.43 -2.41
C ARG A 467 12.47 58.33 -3.60
N SER A 468 11.40 58.92 -4.13
CA SER A 468 11.50 59.96 -5.15
C SER A 468 12.20 61.21 -4.57
N PRO A 469 13.02 61.93 -5.36
CA PRO A 469 13.89 63.01 -4.87
C PRO A 469 13.17 64.23 -4.28
N ASN A 470 11.84 64.31 -4.36
CA ASN A 470 11.03 65.41 -3.87
C ASN A 470 10.02 64.99 -2.79
N SER A 471 10.26 63.88 -2.09
CA SER A 471 9.46 63.53 -0.92
C SER A 471 9.90 64.37 0.29
N THR A 472 9.18 65.46 0.54
CA THR A 472 9.31 66.26 1.77
C THR A 472 9.08 65.35 2.99
N PRO A 473 9.86 65.48 4.08
CA PRO A 473 9.66 64.69 5.28
C PRO A 473 8.32 65.09 5.91
N LEU A 474 7.30 64.24 5.80
CA LEU A 474 6.12 64.36 6.65
C LEU A 474 6.58 64.14 8.09
N ALA A 475 6.46 65.20 8.90
CA ALA A 475 6.69 65.16 10.32
C ALA A 475 5.90 64.00 10.94
N ARG A 476 6.57 63.21 11.79
CA ARG A 476 5.97 62.08 12.51
C ARG A 476 4.77 62.56 13.34
N THR A 477 3.57 62.29 12.84
CA THR A 477 2.34 62.27 13.65
C THR A 477 1.64 60.93 13.41
N GLY A 478 1.65 60.07 14.43
CA GLY A 478 0.77 58.92 14.56
C GLY A 478 0.96 57.76 13.57
N GLY A 479 1.98 56.92 13.77
CA GLY A 479 2.00 55.59 13.16
C GLY A 479 0.90 54.69 13.76
N PRO A 480 0.27 53.79 12.98
CA PRO A 480 -0.86 52.99 13.45
C PRO A 480 -0.44 52.05 14.57
N LYS A 481 -1.04 52.23 15.76
CA LYS A 481 -0.89 51.31 16.90
C LYS A 481 -1.59 49.99 16.58
N ILE A 482 -0.84 48.91 16.71
CA ILE A 482 -1.33 47.53 16.64
C ILE A 482 -2.29 47.32 17.81
N TYR A 483 -3.57 47.09 17.51
CA TYR A 483 -4.60 46.78 18.47
C TYR A 483 -4.35 45.39 19.08
N ARG A 484 -3.99 45.33 20.35
CA ARG A 484 -4.10 44.12 21.19
C ARG A 484 -5.32 44.32 22.07
N GLY A 485 -6.36 43.51 21.83
CA GLY A 485 -7.59 43.56 22.62
C GLY A 485 -7.33 43.15 24.07
N ALA A 486 -7.81 43.97 25.00
CA ALA A 486 -8.23 43.58 26.33
C ALA A 486 -9.17 44.66 26.88
N ASP A 487 -10.38 44.19 27.20
CA ASP A 487 -11.31 44.61 28.25
C ASP A 487 -11.97 46.00 28.20
N ASP A 488 -13.27 45.93 27.91
CA ASP A 488 -14.29 46.95 28.14
C ASP A 488 -14.39 47.37 29.61
N SER A 489 -14.46 48.68 29.88
CA SER A 489 -15.46 49.27 30.78
C SER A 489 -15.57 50.79 30.56
N PRO A 490 -16.80 51.36 30.55
CA PRO A 490 -17.04 52.72 30.08
C PRO A 490 -17.19 53.75 31.22
N GLY A 491 -16.79 54.99 30.91
CA GLY A 491 -17.55 56.19 31.30
C GLY A 491 -17.13 56.94 32.55
N ALA A 492 -16.61 58.17 32.36
CA ALA A 492 -17.06 59.37 33.09
C ALA A 492 -16.55 60.65 32.38
N PRO A 493 -17.32 61.78 32.35
CA PRO A 493 -17.09 62.91 31.44
C PRO A 493 -16.60 64.20 32.15
N ALA A 494 -16.04 65.14 31.38
CA ALA A 494 -16.00 66.59 31.67
C ALA A 494 -15.56 67.32 30.37
N GLN A 495 -16.45 68.06 29.69
CA GLN A 495 -16.84 69.47 29.89
C GLN A 495 -15.99 70.47 29.07
N ASP A 496 -16.70 71.06 28.08
CA ASP A 496 -16.84 72.49 27.74
C ASP A 496 -15.66 73.42 27.40
N GLY A 497 -15.95 74.25 26.38
CA GLY A 497 -15.37 75.59 26.17
C GLY A 497 -15.03 75.88 24.70
N SER A 498 -15.99 76.36 23.88
CA SER A 498 -16.11 77.76 23.40
C SER A 498 -14.91 78.25 22.57
N SER A 499 -15.00 78.87 21.38
CA SER A 499 -15.99 79.74 20.72
C SER A 499 -15.54 79.90 19.23
N ARG A 500 -16.45 79.85 18.23
CA ARG A 500 -17.01 80.96 17.39
C ARG A 500 -15.97 82.02 16.94
N SER A 501 -15.94 82.45 15.68
CA SER A 501 -17.04 82.79 14.76
C SER A 501 -16.89 82.24 13.35
#